data_AF-A0A7C6R7M5-F1
#
_entry.id   AF-A0A7C6R7M5-F1
#
_cell.length_a   1.000
_cell.length_b   1.000
_cell.length_c   1.000
_cell.angle_alpha   90.00
_cell.angle_beta   90.00
_cell.angle_gamma   90.00
#
_symmetry.space_group_name_H-M   'P 1'
#
loop_
_entity.id
_entity.type
_entity.pdbx_description
1 polymer ?
#
loop_
_entity_poly.entity_id
_entity_poly.type
_entity_poly.pdbx_seq_one_letter_code
_entity_poly.pdbx_strand_id
1 'polypeptide(L)' 'GSLVRHVFEAIAFNAGLTVHVTVLAGRDPHHIAEAEFKAFARALRQAIEPDPRVIGVPSTKGAL' A
#
# COMPACT_ATOMS: atom_id res chain seq x y z
N GLY A 1 -19.37 5.69 2.71
CA GLY A 1 -17.97 5.26 2.62
C GLY A 1 -17.24 5.70 3.87
N SER A 2 -16.36 4.87 4.44
CA SER A 2 -15.52 5.30 5.57
C SER A 2 -14.43 6.26 5.07
N LEU A 3 -13.99 7.20 5.90
CA LEU A 3 -12.83 8.05 5.57
C LEU A 3 -11.55 7.22 5.38
N VAL A 4 -11.44 6.06 6.04
CA VAL A 4 -10.28 5.17 5.90
C VAL A 4 -10.12 4.66 4.47
N ARG A 5 -11.22 4.20 3.84
CA ARG A 5 -11.19 3.80 2.43
C ARG A 5 -10.80 4.97 1.52
N HIS A 6 -11.38 6.15 1.76
CA HIS A 6 -11.07 7.34 0.96
C HIS A 6 -9.60 7.76 1.08
N VAL A 7 -8.98 7.58 2.26
CA VAL A 7 -7.55 7.82 2.45
C VAL A 7 -6.71 6.89 1.56
N PHE A 8 -7.02 5.60 1.49
CA PHE A 8 -6.28 4.68 0.61
C PHE A 8 -6.50 4.98 -0.87
N GLU A 9 -7.72 5.34 -1.27
CA GLU A 9 -8.02 5.78 -2.64
C GLU A 9 -7.22 7.05 -3.00
N ALA A 10 -7.17 8.03 -2.09
CA ALA A 10 -6.40 9.25 -2.28
C ALA A 10 -4.88 8.99 -2.33
N ILE A 11 -4.35 8.13 -1.46
CA ILE A 11 -2.93 7.74 -1.47
C ILE A 11 -2.58 7.07 -2.80
N ALA A 12 -3.35 6.06 -3.21
CA ALA A 12 -3.09 5.31 -4.45
C ALA A 12 -3.07 6.26 -5.66
N PHE A 13 -4.07 7.13 -5.76
CA PHE A 13 -4.18 8.09 -6.86
C PHE A 13 -3.03 9.10 -6.88
N ASN A 14 -2.75 9.77 -5.76
CA ASN A 14 -1.76 10.85 -5.74
C ASN A 14 -0.32 10.35 -5.77
N ALA A 15 -0.06 9.13 -5.29
CA ALA A 15 1.28 8.53 -5.30
C ALA A 15 1.57 7.72 -6.58
N GLY A 16 0.59 7.54 -7.47
CA GLY A 16 0.75 6.68 -8.66
C GLY A 16 0.96 5.21 -8.30
N LEU A 17 0.37 4.75 -7.19
CA LEU A 17 0.55 3.39 -6.68
C LEU A 17 -0.68 2.54 -6.97
N THR A 18 -0.44 1.26 -7.25
CA THR A 18 -1.51 0.25 -7.18
C THR A 18 -1.54 -0.32 -5.77
N VAL A 19 -2.67 -0.15 -5.07
CA VAL A 19 -2.81 -0.54 -3.65
C VAL A 19 -4.03 -1.45 -3.50
N HIS A 20 -3.83 -2.58 -2.83
CA HIS A 20 -4.90 -3.50 -2.42
C HIS A 20 -4.85 -3.69 -0.91
N VAL A 21 -5.98 -3.49 -0.23
CA VAL A 21 -6.13 -3.71 1.21
C VAL A 21 -7.37 -4.56 1.44
N THR A 22 -7.23 -5.63 2.21
CA THR A 22 -8.34 -6.51 2.60
C THR A 22 -8.14 -6.94 4.04
N VAL A 23 -9.06 -6.56 4.91
CA VAL A 23 -9.07 -7.02 6.30
C VAL A 23 -9.74 -8.38 6.35
N LEU A 24 -8.97 -9.42 6.66
CA LEU A 24 -9.47 -10.80 6.68
C LEU A 24 -10.50 -11.04 7.80
N ALA A 25 -10.36 -10.35 8.93
CA ALA A 25 -11.28 -10.42 10.05
C ALA A 25 -11.18 -9.16 10.93
N GLY A 26 -12.30 -8.75 11.54
CA GLY A 26 -12.34 -7.65 12.49
C GLY A 26 -13.76 -7.43 13.03
N ARG A 27 -13.86 -6.83 14.21
CA ARG A 27 -15.15 -6.46 14.83
C ARG A 27 -15.15 -5.01 15.31
N ASP A 28 -14.05 -4.60 15.92
CA ASP A 28 -13.87 -3.23 16.39
C ASP A 28 -13.36 -2.32 15.24
N PRO A 29 -14.05 -1.21 14.91
CA PRO A 29 -13.66 -0.32 13.82
C PRO A 29 -12.28 0.33 14.00
N HIS A 30 -11.86 0.61 15.24
CA HIS A 30 -10.55 1.21 15.51
C HIS A 30 -9.43 0.21 15.18
N HIS A 31 -9.54 -1.02 15.67
CA HIS A 31 -8.59 -2.10 15.37
C HIS A 31 -8.55 -2.44 13.88
N ILE A 32 -9.70 -2.42 13.18
CA ILE A 32 -9.75 -2.64 11.72
C ILE A 32 -8.93 -1.58 11.00
N ALA A 33 -9.18 -0.29 11.26
CA ALA A 33 -8.46 0.79 10.63
C ALA A 33 -6.95 0.73 10.95
N GLU A 34 -6.59 0.53 12.22
CA GLU A 34 -5.19 0.43 12.62
C GLU A 34 -4.48 -0.76 11.94
N ALA A 35 -5.16 -1.90 11.79
CA ALA A 35 -4.63 -3.06 11.08
C ALA A 35 -4.37 -2.76 9.60
N GLU A 36 -5.29 -2.06 8.92
CA GLU A 36 -5.12 -1.62 7.53
C GLU A 36 -3.89 -0.73 7.36
N PHE A 37 -3.75 0.30 8.19
CA PHE A 37 -2.60 1.21 8.13
C PHE A 37 -1.27 0.52 8.47
N LYS A 38 -1.25 -0.36 9.49
CA LYS A 38 -0.05 -1.12 9.84
C LYS A 38 0.36 -2.09 8.72
N ALA A 39 -0.60 -2.76 8.09
CA ALA A 39 -0.33 -3.66 6.97
C ALA A 39 0.21 -2.88 5.76
N PHE A 40 -0.43 -1.78 5.40
CA PHE A 40 0.01 -0.89 4.33
C PHE A 40 1.42 -0.34 4.58
N ALA A 41 1.72 0.15 5.79
CA ALA A 41 3.04 0.69 6.12
C ALA A 41 4.16 -0.34 5.95
N ARG A 42 3.90 -1.60 6.32
CA ARG A 42 4.87 -2.70 6.14
C ARG A 42 5.06 -3.05 4.67
N ALA A 43 3.98 -3.18 3.91
CA ALA A 43 4.03 -3.45 2.48
C ALA A 43 4.74 -2.33 1.70
N LEU A 44 4.41 -1.07 2.01
CA LEU A 44 5.03 0.09 1.39
C LEU A 44 6.53 0.14 1.71
N ARG A 45 6.93 -0.06 2.98
CA ARG A 45 8.35 -0.13 3.37
C ARG A 45 9.11 -1.13 2.52
N GLN A 46 8.56 -2.33 2.33
CA GLN A 46 9.19 -3.36 1.51
C GLN A 46 9.25 -2.96 0.02
N ALA A 47 8.20 -2.34 -0.51
CA ALA A 47 8.11 -1.94 -1.90
C ALA A 47 9.08 -0.81 -2.29
N ILE A 48 9.42 0.08 -1.35
CA ILE A 48 10.33 1.22 -1.59
C ILE A 48 11.79 0.95 -1.20
N GLU A 49 12.07 -0.21 -0.62
CA GLU A 49 13.43 -0.55 -0.19
C GLU A 49 14.33 -0.78 -1.43
N PRO A 50 15.58 -0.27 -1.46
CA PRO A 50 16.50 -0.56 -2.54
C PRO A 50 16.79 -2.06 -2.62
N ASP A 51 16.48 -2.69 -3.75
CA ASP A 51 16.84 -4.10 -3.99
C ASP A 51 18.24 -4.17 -4.63
N PRO A 52 19.25 -4.74 -3.95
CA PRO A 52 20.61 -4.85 -4.48
C PRO A 52 20.72 -5.74 -5.72
N ARG A 53 19.67 -6.51 -6.06
CA ARG A 53 19.62 -7.35 -7.26
C ARG A 53 19.09 -6.62 -8.48
N VAL A 54 18.44 -5.47 -8.29
CA VAL A 54 17.85 -4.68 -9.37
C VAL A 54 18.88 -3.68 -9.89
N ILE A 55 19.14 -3.72 -11.19
CA ILE A 55 19.93 -2.71 -11.90
C ILE A 55 18.97 -1.97 -12.83
N GLY A 56 18.83 -0.65 -12.63
CA GLY A 56 17.92 0.19 -13.42
C GLY A 56 16.46 0.08 -12.97
N VAL A 57 15.52 0.21 -13.92
CA VAL A 57 14.08 0.22 -13.64
C VAL A 57 13.54 -1.21 -13.55
N PRO A 58 12.83 -1.61 -12.47
CA PRO A 58 12.27 -2.96 -12.31
C PRO A 58 11.00 -3.16 -13.17
N SER A 59 11.13 -2.99 -14.48
CA SER A 59 10.03 -3.09 -15.45
C SER A 59 10.55 -3.61 -16.78
N THR A 60 9.88 -4.61 -17.36
CA THR A 60 10.22 -5.14 -18.68
C THR A 60 10.02 -4.12 -19.80
N LYS A 61 9.26 -3.06 -19.55
CA LYS A 61 9.05 -1.93 -20.47
C LYS A 61 10.13 -0.85 -20.33
N GLY A 62 11.02 -0.96 -19.34
CA GLY A 62 12.06 0.03 -19.06
C GLY A 62 11.55 1.33 -18.39
N ALA A 63 10.28 1.40 -18.00
CA ALA A 63 9.65 2.55 -17.34
C ALA A 63 8.61 2.10 -16.30
N LEU A 64 8.32 2.98 -15.33
CA LEU A 64 7.26 2.85 -14.31
C LEU A 64 6.25 4.00 -14.43
#